data_AF-A0A485BGQ9-F1
#
_entry.id   AF-A0A485BGQ9-F1
#
_cell.length_a   1.000
_cell.length_b   1.000
_cell.length_c   1.000
_cell.angle_alpha   90.00
_cell.angle_beta   90.00
_cell.angle_gamma   90.00
#
_symmetry.space_group_name_H-M   'P 1'
#
loop_
_entity.id
_entity.type
_entity.pdbx_description
1 polymer ?
#
loop_
_entity_poly.entity_id
_entity_poly.type
_entity_poly.pdbx_seq_one_letter_code
_entity_poly.pdbx_strand_id
1 'polypeptide(L)'
;MVRQGHPLLQAETLSTEGYAAYGHVVSSRHGKAQGPVDSALAEHGMQRKIAAIVPGFSAAIAVAQCSDLIAQVPASWFAGLQRRFGGRALQGFALPVKTPPITVSQMWHPRMEVDPAHRWLRQQVLSVCQTPDAVSFSPR
;
A
#
# COMPACT_ATOMS: atom_id res chain seq x y z
N MET A 1 -6.87 1.72 -0.42
CA MET A 1 -7.67 1.83 0.82
C MET A 1 -8.42 3.14 0.84
N VAL A 2 -9.51 3.21 1.60
CA VAL A 2 -10.40 4.37 1.74
C VAL A 2 -10.96 4.42 3.17
N ARG A 3 -11.54 5.55 3.59
CA ARG A 3 -12.32 5.63 4.84
C ARG A 3 -13.48 4.64 4.88
N GLN A 4 -13.97 4.36 6.08
CA GLN A 4 -15.21 3.61 6.25
C GLN A 4 -16.40 4.29 5.55
N GLY A 5 -17.25 3.50 4.90
CA GLY A 5 -18.46 3.98 4.22
C GLY A 5 -18.20 4.75 2.92
N HIS A 6 -16.99 4.62 2.34
CA HIS A 6 -16.62 5.31 1.12
C HIS A 6 -17.50 4.88 -0.08
N PRO A 7 -18.00 5.82 -0.91
CA PRO A 7 -18.91 5.50 -2.03
C PRO A 7 -18.34 4.50 -3.06
N LEU A 8 -17.02 4.53 -3.30
CA LEU A 8 -16.33 3.53 -4.14
C LEU A 8 -16.67 2.07 -3.79
N LEU A 9 -16.89 1.77 -2.50
CA LEU A 9 -17.15 0.42 -2.02
C LEU A 9 -18.64 0.07 -1.93
N GLN A 10 -19.52 0.98 -2.38
CA GLN A 10 -20.96 0.73 -2.53
C GLN A 10 -21.28 0.03 -3.86
N ALA A 11 -20.42 0.18 -4.86
CA ALA A 11 -20.55 -0.56 -6.12
C ALA A 11 -20.38 -2.07 -5.89
N GLU A 12 -21.11 -2.89 -6.65
CA GLU A 12 -21.03 -4.36 -6.57
C GLU A 12 -19.63 -4.86 -6.92
N THR A 13 -19.00 -4.26 -7.94
CA THR A 13 -17.66 -4.60 -8.41
C THR A 13 -16.77 -3.36 -8.50
N LEU A 14 -15.51 -3.48 -8.09
CA LEU A 14 -14.53 -2.41 -8.21
C LEU A 14 -13.89 -2.46 -9.60
N SER A 15 -14.34 -1.59 -10.50
CA SER A 15 -13.74 -1.46 -11.83
C SER A 15 -12.52 -0.53 -11.83
N THR A 16 -11.69 -0.69 -12.85
CA THR A 16 -10.52 0.17 -13.09
C THR A 16 -10.94 1.63 -13.32
N GLU A 17 -12.03 1.84 -14.05
CA GLU A 17 -12.64 3.15 -14.30
C GLU A 17 -13.12 3.78 -12.99
N GLY A 18 -13.84 3.01 -12.18
CA GLY A 18 -14.35 3.45 -10.88
C GLY A 18 -13.20 3.87 -9.98
N TYR A 19 -12.10 3.11 -9.95
CA TYR A 19 -10.89 3.48 -9.20
C TYR A 19 -10.20 4.74 -9.73
N ALA A 20 -10.09 4.90 -11.04
CA ALA A 20 -9.45 6.06 -11.67
C ALA A 20 -10.26 7.36 -11.51
N ALA A 21 -11.58 7.26 -11.40
CA ALA A 21 -12.50 8.39 -11.27
C ALA A 21 -12.36 9.17 -9.94
N TYR A 22 -11.90 8.53 -8.86
CA TYR A 22 -11.68 9.20 -7.58
C TYR A 22 -10.32 9.88 -7.52
N GLY A 23 -10.18 10.85 -6.61
CA GLY A 23 -8.90 11.45 -6.28
C GLY A 23 -8.02 10.52 -5.45
N HIS A 24 -6.71 10.61 -5.65
CA HIS A 24 -5.72 9.78 -4.96
C HIS A 24 -4.77 10.63 -4.13
N VAL A 25 -4.43 10.14 -2.94
CA VAL A 25 -3.30 10.63 -2.16
C VAL A 25 -2.13 9.64 -2.31
N VAL A 26 -0.99 10.15 -2.76
CA VAL A 26 0.20 9.33 -3.05
C VAL A 26 1.32 9.67 -2.09
N SER A 27 1.93 8.64 -1.52
CA SER A 27 3.15 8.78 -0.73
C SER A 27 4.36 8.81 -1.65
N SER A 28 5.17 9.87 -1.58
CA SER A 28 6.41 9.99 -2.34
C SER A 28 7.48 10.77 -1.58
N ARG A 29 8.65 10.15 -1.39
CA ARG A 29 9.80 10.80 -0.72
C ARG A 29 10.43 11.90 -1.58
N HIS A 30 10.28 11.81 -2.90
CA HIS A 30 10.90 12.72 -3.87
C HIS A 30 9.85 13.52 -4.67
N GLY A 31 8.61 13.58 -4.19
CA GLY A 31 7.52 14.30 -4.88
C GLY A 31 7.08 13.69 -6.22
N LYS A 32 7.59 12.51 -6.61
CA LYS A 32 7.12 11.78 -7.81
C LYS A 32 5.66 11.38 -7.64
N ALA A 33 4.81 11.87 -8.53
CA ALA A 33 3.38 11.57 -8.57
C ALA A 33 3.07 10.19 -9.18
N GLN A 34 3.92 9.73 -10.11
CA GLN A 34 3.70 8.51 -10.89
C GLN A 34 4.51 7.33 -10.34
N GLY A 35 3.92 6.13 -10.43
CA GLY A 35 4.54 4.87 -10.06
C GLY A 35 3.89 3.67 -10.76
N PRO A 36 4.14 2.43 -10.29
CA PRO A 36 3.71 1.21 -10.96
C PRO A 36 2.20 1.11 -11.24
N VAL A 37 1.38 1.70 -10.38
CA VAL A 37 -0.08 1.74 -10.57
C VAL A 37 -0.46 2.63 -11.75
N ASP A 38 0.24 3.76 -11.95
CA ASP A 38 -0.04 4.67 -13.06
C ASP A 38 0.31 4.00 -14.40
N SER A 39 1.42 3.25 -14.46
CA SER A 39 1.77 2.44 -15.63
C SER A 39 0.71 1.38 -15.93
N ALA A 40 0.26 0.64 -14.90
CA ALA A 40 -0.76 -0.39 -15.06
C ALA A 40 -2.14 0.17 -15.45
N LEU A 41 -2.50 1.37 -14.96
CA LEU A 41 -3.71 2.07 -15.41
C LEU A 41 -3.59 2.53 -16.86
N ALA A 42 -2.42 3.01 -17.28
CA ALA A 42 -2.18 3.48 -18.64
C ALA A 42 -2.29 2.34 -19.68
N GLU A 43 -1.93 1.11 -19.31
CA GLU A 43 -2.15 -0.09 -20.13
C GLU A 43 -3.64 -0.35 -20.41
N HIS A 44 -4.55 0.23 -19.62
CA HIS A 44 -6.00 0.15 -19.81
C HIS A 44 -6.60 1.47 -20.32
N GLY A 45 -5.75 2.40 -20.80
CA GLY A 45 -6.18 3.72 -21.27
C GLY A 45 -6.68 4.64 -20.15
N MET A 46 -6.44 4.30 -18.89
CA MET A 46 -6.93 5.03 -17.74
C MET A 46 -5.84 5.92 -17.12
N GLN A 47 -6.26 7.06 -16.58
CA GLN A 47 -5.41 7.93 -15.77
C GLN A 47 -6.16 8.33 -14.52
N ARG A 48 -5.50 8.17 -13.36
CA ARG A 48 -6.05 8.60 -12.09
C ARG A 48 -5.70 10.05 -11.78
N LYS A 49 -6.53 10.72 -10.98
CA LYS A 49 -6.24 12.08 -10.49
C LYS A 49 -5.45 12.04 -9.19
N ILE A 50 -4.23 12.55 -9.18
CA ILE A 50 -3.46 12.76 -7.95
C ILE A 50 -3.89 14.08 -7.30
N ALA A 51 -4.60 14.01 -6.18
CA ALA A 51 -5.10 15.18 -5.46
C ALA A 51 -4.08 15.72 -4.44
N ALA A 52 -3.23 14.84 -3.90
CA ALA A 52 -2.20 15.23 -2.95
C ALA A 52 -0.98 14.27 -3.00
N ILE A 53 0.20 14.82 -2.74
CA ILE A 53 1.43 14.05 -2.55
C ILE A 53 1.94 14.32 -1.13
N VAL A 54 2.26 13.25 -0.40
CA VAL A 54 2.63 13.29 1.02
C VAL A 54 3.94 12.54 1.26
N PRO A 55 4.68 12.82 2.35
CA PRO A 55 6.04 12.28 2.52
C PRO A 55 6.09 10.79 2.90
N GLY A 56 4.98 10.18 3.30
CA GLY A 56 4.95 8.80 3.77
C GLY A 56 3.55 8.20 3.89
N PHE A 57 3.48 6.88 4.05
CA PHE A 57 2.21 6.15 4.14
C PHE A 57 1.36 6.60 5.33
N SER A 58 1.94 6.88 6.50
CA SER A 58 1.17 7.39 7.66
C SER A 58 0.38 8.65 7.32
N ALA A 59 0.97 9.58 6.57
CA ALA A 59 0.30 10.80 6.15
C ALA A 59 -0.79 10.50 5.11
N ALA A 60 -0.54 9.61 4.16
CA ALA A 60 -1.54 9.20 3.17
C ALA A 60 -2.76 8.54 3.82
N ILE A 61 -2.51 7.71 4.83
CA ILE A 61 -3.55 7.05 5.64
C ILE A 61 -4.37 8.09 6.39
N ALA A 62 -3.73 9.05 7.06
CA ALA A 62 -4.44 10.12 7.77
C ALA A 62 -5.31 10.96 6.84
N VAL A 63 -4.83 11.28 5.63
CA VAL A 63 -5.62 11.99 4.61
C VAL A 63 -6.82 11.15 4.17
N ALA A 64 -6.62 9.86 3.87
CA ALA A 64 -7.70 8.97 3.43
C ALA A 64 -8.74 8.69 4.52
N GLN A 65 -8.39 8.79 5.81
CA GLN A 65 -9.36 8.70 6.91
C GLN A 65 -10.35 9.86 6.94
N CYS A 66 -9.90 11.06 6.53
CA CYS A 66 -10.66 12.30 6.64
C CYS A 66 -11.18 12.83 5.30
N SER A 67 -11.14 12.02 4.23
CA SER A 67 -11.56 12.44 2.88
C SER A 67 -12.08 11.28 2.05
N ASP A 68 -12.58 11.59 0.85
CA ASP A 68 -12.91 10.61 -0.20
C ASP A 68 -11.73 10.34 -1.14
N LEU A 69 -10.49 10.57 -0.65
CA LEU A 69 -9.29 10.23 -1.41
C LEU A 69 -8.89 8.77 -1.17
N ILE A 70 -8.49 8.12 -2.25
CA ILE A 70 -7.93 6.77 -2.21
C ILE A 70 -6.45 6.87 -1.81
N ALA A 71 -6.06 6.16 -0.75
CA ALA A 71 -4.67 5.95 -0.40
C ALA A 71 -4.17 4.60 -0.92
N GLN A 72 -3.05 4.62 -1.64
CA GLN A 72 -2.33 3.42 -2.05
C GLN A 72 -1.19 3.14 -1.06
N VAL A 73 -1.23 1.97 -0.41
CA VAL A 73 -0.16 1.50 0.48
C VAL A 73 0.12 0.01 0.23
N PRO A 74 1.31 -0.50 0.59
CA PRO A 74 1.57 -1.94 0.58
C PRO A 74 0.60 -2.71 1.49
N ALA A 75 0.18 -3.91 1.09
CA ALA A 75 -0.76 -4.72 1.86
C ALA A 75 -0.29 -5.00 3.31
N SER A 76 1.02 -5.14 3.53
CA SER A 76 1.62 -5.34 4.86
C SER A 76 1.32 -4.21 5.86
N TRP A 77 1.11 -2.98 5.37
CA TRP A 77 0.67 -1.87 6.22
C TRP A 77 -0.77 -2.05 6.71
N PHE A 78 -1.63 -2.67 5.90
CA PHE A 78 -3.03 -2.83 6.24
C PHE A 78 -3.22 -3.76 7.43
N ALA A 79 -2.47 -4.86 7.52
CA ALA A 79 -2.48 -5.77 8.68
C ALA A 79 -2.15 -5.04 10.00
N GLY A 80 -1.10 -4.23 9.99
CA GLY A 80 -0.69 -3.43 11.16
C GLY A 80 -1.71 -2.38 11.55
N LEU A 81 -2.35 -1.74 10.58
CA LEU A 81 -3.40 -0.73 10.82
C LEU A 81 -4.65 -1.34 11.43
N GLN A 82 -5.11 -2.49 10.93
CA GLN A 82 -6.28 -3.20 11.47
C GLN A 82 -6.06 -3.53 12.95
N ARG A 83 -4.88 -4.06 13.30
CA ARG A 83 -4.49 -4.33 14.69
C ARG A 83 -4.44 -3.08 15.56
N ARG A 84 -3.88 -1.98 15.05
CA ARG A 84 -3.63 -0.75 15.84
C ARG A 84 -4.87 0.13 16.04
N PHE A 85 -5.77 0.18 15.05
CA PHE A 85 -6.91 1.11 15.04
C PHE A 85 -8.27 0.40 15.09
N GLY A 86 -8.28 -0.90 15.44
CA GLY A 86 -9.50 -1.68 15.62
C GLY A 86 -10.35 -1.85 14.35
N GLY A 87 -9.75 -1.68 13.17
CA GLY A 87 -10.38 -1.92 11.86
C GLY A 87 -11.53 -1.01 11.45
N ARG A 88 -11.91 -0.01 12.26
CA ARG A 88 -13.13 0.78 12.02
C ARG A 88 -12.92 2.03 11.18
N ALA A 89 -11.70 2.57 11.09
CA ALA A 89 -11.48 3.83 10.37
C ALA A 89 -11.34 3.67 8.84
N LEU A 90 -10.88 2.50 8.37
CA LEU A 90 -10.41 2.31 7.00
C LEU A 90 -10.83 0.95 6.44
N GLN A 91 -11.13 0.93 5.15
CA GLN A 91 -11.43 -0.26 4.39
C GLN A 91 -10.37 -0.46 3.29
N GLY A 92 -9.85 -1.68 3.22
CA GLY A 92 -8.88 -2.12 2.22
C GLY A 92 -9.55 -2.95 1.14
N PHE A 93 -8.99 -2.90 -0.06
CA PHE A 93 -9.47 -3.64 -1.22
C PHE A 93 -8.28 -3.98 -2.11
N ALA A 94 -8.42 -5.04 -2.91
CA ALA A 94 -7.42 -5.41 -3.90
C ALA A 94 -7.36 -4.36 -5.01
N LEU A 95 -6.17 -4.08 -5.51
CA LEU A 95 -5.99 -3.14 -6.61
C LEU A 95 -6.70 -3.70 -7.87
N PRO A 96 -7.48 -2.89 -8.63
CA PRO A 96 -8.18 -3.37 -9.82
C PRO A 96 -7.25 -3.53 -11.04
N VAL A 97 -5.94 -3.31 -10.86
CA VAL A 97 -4.90 -3.55 -11.86
C VAL A 97 -3.77 -4.37 -11.25
N LYS A 98 -3.08 -5.15 -12.07
CA LYS A 98 -1.89 -5.89 -11.64
C LYS A 98 -0.69 -4.97 -11.60
N THR A 99 0.11 -5.07 -10.55
CA THR A 99 1.40 -4.36 -10.45
C THR A 99 2.51 -5.34 -10.09
N PRO A 100 3.77 -5.04 -10.44
CA PRO A 100 4.90 -5.84 -10.00
C PRO A 100 4.90 -6.00 -8.47
N PRO A 101 5.29 -7.18 -7.95
CA PRO A 101 5.38 -7.39 -6.52
C PRO A 101 6.44 -6.47 -5.89
N ILE A 102 6.24 -6.13 -4.62
CA ILE A 102 7.23 -5.39 -3.84
C ILE A 102 8.18 -6.38 -3.19
N THR A 103 9.45 -6.34 -3.57
CA THR A 103 10.52 -7.12 -2.93
C THR A 103 11.14 -6.34 -1.78
N VAL A 104 11.09 -6.89 -0.56
CA VAL A 104 11.78 -6.34 0.61
C VAL A 104 13.05 -7.17 0.85
N SER A 105 14.20 -6.51 0.71
CA SER A 105 15.51 -7.16 0.84
C SER A 105 16.29 -6.62 2.02
N GLN A 106 17.02 -7.50 2.71
CA GLN A 106 18.08 -7.09 3.63
C GLN A 106 19.36 -6.85 2.83
N MET A 107 20.03 -5.73 3.09
CA MET A 107 21.26 -5.34 2.39
C MET A 107 22.33 -4.98 3.42
N TRP A 108 23.55 -5.43 3.20
CA TRP A 108 24.69 -5.13 4.07
C TRP A 108 25.98 -5.13 3.26
N HIS A 109 27.04 -4.53 3.82
CA HIS A 109 28.35 -4.53 3.20
C HIS A 109 29.00 -5.92 3.36
N PRO A 110 29.71 -6.48 2.35
CA PRO A 110 30.32 -7.82 2.43
C PRO A 110 31.25 -8.05 3.64
N ARG A 111 31.89 -6.99 4.15
CA ARG A 111 32.69 -7.04 5.39
C ARG A 111 31.90 -7.50 6.62
N MET A 112 30.59 -7.28 6.64
CA MET A 112 29.69 -7.67 7.74
C MET A 112 29.11 -9.09 7.56
N GLU A 113 29.55 -9.84 6.55
CA GLU A 113 29.02 -11.18 6.28
C GLU A 113 29.40 -12.19 7.37
N VAL A 114 30.64 -12.07 7.87
CA VAL A 114 31.23 -12.97 8.86
C VAL A 114 31.08 -12.50 10.30
N ASP A 115 30.54 -11.29 10.52
CA ASP A 115 30.29 -10.78 11.86
C ASP A 115 29.16 -11.58 12.54
N PRO A 116 29.41 -12.25 13.69
CA PRO A 116 28.42 -13.12 14.32
C PRO A 116 27.18 -12.38 14.83
N ALA A 117 27.35 -11.18 15.38
CA ALA A 117 26.25 -10.40 15.95
C ALA A 117 25.32 -9.88 14.83
N HIS A 118 25.90 -9.37 13.75
CA HIS A 118 25.19 -8.91 12.58
C HIS A 118 24.47 -10.08 11.87
N ARG A 119 25.13 -11.24 11.73
CA ARG A 119 24.48 -12.45 11.19
C ARG A 119 23.30 -12.90 12.04
N TRP A 120 23.46 -12.95 13.36
CA TRP A 120 22.39 -13.28 14.28
C TRP A 120 21.20 -12.32 14.10
N LEU A 121 21.44 -11.00 14.08
CA LEU A 121 20.38 -10.02 13.91
C LEU A 121 19.64 -10.18 12.57
N ARG A 122 20.37 -10.37 11.46
CA ARG A 122 19.77 -10.62 10.13
C ARG A 122 18.85 -11.84 10.13
N GLN A 123 19.26 -12.91 10.81
CA GLN A 123 18.44 -14.12 10.95
C GLN A 123 17.19 -13.86 11.79
N GLN A 124 17.29 -13.10 12.89
CA GLN A 124 16.12 -12.71 13.69
C GLN A 124 15.14 -11.87 12.88
N VAL A 125 15.62 -10.84 12.17
CA VAL A 125 14.80 -9.99 11.31
C VAL A 125 14.13 -10.81 10.21
N LEU A 126 14.88 -11.72 9.57
CA LEU A 126 14.33 -12.60 8.54
C LEU A 126 13.21 -13.49 9.10
N SER A 127 13.45 -14.11 10.26
CA SER A 127 12.49 -15.00 10.92
C SER A 127 11.16 -14.29 11.22
N VAL A 128 11.20 -13.06 11.74
CA VAL A 128 9.99 -12.28 12.02
C VAL A 128 9.28 -11.89 10.73
N CYS A 129 10.02 -11.47 9.70
CA CYS A 129 9.46 -11.02 8.42
C CYS A 129 8.92 -12.16 7.53
N GLN A 130 9.37 -13.40 7.75
CA GLN A 130 8.88 -14.58 7.01
C GLN A 130 7.53 -15.08 7.50
N THR A 131 7.02 -14.57 8.63
CA THR A 131 5.68 -14.93 9.11
C THR A 131 4.63 -14.28 8.21
N PRO A 132 3.84 -15.05 7.44
CA PRO A 132 2.87 -14.47 6.54
C PRO A 132 1.69 -13.91 7.33
N ASP A 133 1.66 -12.58 7.54
CA ASP A 133 0.41 -11.87 7.80
C ASP A 133 -0.39 -11.89 6.48
N ALA A 134 -1.14 -12.97 6.23
CA ALA A 134 -1.96 -13.11 5.04
C ALA A 134 -3.10 -12.07 5.09
N VAL A 135 -2.87 -10.91 4.47
CA VAL A 135 -3.94 -9.94 4.22
C VAL A 135 -4.75 -10.44 3.04
N SER A 136 -5.78 -11.22 3.35
CA SER A 136 -6.79 -11.59 2.37
C SER A 136 -7.77 -10.43 2.20
N PHE A 137 -7.79 -9.85 1.01
CA PHE A 137 -8.91 -9.01 0.59
C PHE A 137 -9.93 -9.94 -0.06
N SER A 138 -11.12 -10.02 0.53
CA SER A 138 -12.18 -10.86 -0.05
C SER A 138 -12.48 -10.36 -1.47
N PRO A 139 -12.46 -11.22 -2.51
CA PRO A 139 -12.99 -10.84 -3.81
C PRO A 139 -14.48 -10.53 -3.62
N ARG A 140 -14.92 -9.38 -4.13
CA ARG A 140 -16.33 -9.04 -4.32
C ARG A 140 -16.62 -9.11 -5.81
#